data_AF-A0A2H5ZU81-F1
#
_entry.id   AF-A0A2H5ZU81-F1
#
_cell.length_a   1.000
_cell.length_b   1.000
_cell.length_c   1.000
_cell.angle_alpha   90.00
_cell.angle_beta   90.00
_cell.angle_gamma   90.00
#
_symmetry.space_group_name_H-M   'P 1'
#
loop_
_entity.id
_entity.type
_entity.pdbx_description
1 polymer ?
#
loop_
_entity_poly.entity_id
_entity_poly.type
_entity_poly.pdbx_seq_one_letter_code
_entity_poly.pdbx_strand_id
1 'polypeptide(L)'
;MTAARFVVAFAVAVLALRGVWAALREAVHGAGPEAWLWAAAWAALLAGSFLYAGFVLYAAERDARRLRRRVGLYERFLAGGHR
;
A
#
# COMPACT_ATOMS: atom_id res chain seq x y z
N MET A 1 -0.82 13.78 -12.71
CA MET A 1 -1.91 13.57 -11.73
C MET A 1 -1.69 12.36 -10.82
N THR A 2 -1.08 11.28 -11.30
CA THR A 2 -0.75 10.06 -10.52
C THR A 2 0.17 10.31 -9.31
N ALA A 3 1.21 11.14 -9.47
CA ALA A 3 2.14 11.45 -8.37
C ALA A 3 1.45 12.15 -7.18
N ALA A 4 0.55 13.12 -7.44
CA ALA A 4 -0.20 13.79 -6.38
C ALA A 4 -1.14 12.82 -5.64
N ARG A 5 -1.81 11.92 -6.37
CA ARG A 5 -2.66 10.87 -5.77
C ARG A 5 -1.85 9.90 -4.90
N PHE A 6 -0.65 9.51 -5.34
CA PHE A 6 0.26 8.69 -4.56
C PHE A 6 0.71 9.41 -3.27
N VAL A 7 1.13 10.68 -3.38
CA VAL A 7 1.59 11.46 -2.22
C VAL A 7 0.46 11.64 -1.20
N VAL A 8 -0.77 11.91 -1.65
CA VAL A 8 -1.94 12.00 -0.77
C VAL A 8 -2.21 10.66 -0.09
N ALA A 9 -2.27 9.56 -0.85
CA ALA A 9 -2.51 8.23 -0.27
C ALA A 9 -1.40 7.80 0.71
N PHE A 10 -0.14 8.13 0.40
CA PHE A 10 1.00 7.88 1.26
C PHE A 10 0.95 8.72 2.54
N ALA A 11 0.64 10.01 2.43
CA ALA A 11 0.46 10.88 3.60
C ALA A 11 -0.68 10.37 4.50
N VAL A 12 -1.79 9.94 3.92
CA VAL A 12 -2.90 9.32 4.65
C VAL A 12 -2.44 8.02 5.33
N ALA A 13 -1.66 7.18 4.66
CA ALA A 13 -1.11 5.96 5.27
C ALA A 13 -0.18 6.27 6.46
N VAL A 14 0.69 7.28 6.35
CA VAL A 14 1.57 7.71 7.45
C VAL A 14 0.78 8.24 8.64
N LEU A 15 -0.27 9.04 8.40
CA LEU A 15 -1.14 9.53 9.45
C LEU A 15 -1.96 8.40 10.08
N ALA A 16 -2.46 7.47 9.28
CA ALA A 16 -3.19 6.30 9.74
C ALA A 16 -2.33 5.39 10.61
N LEU A 17 -1.02 5.28 10.35
CA LEU A 17 -0.10 4.49 11.18
C LEU A 17 -0.07 4.99 12.64
N ARG A 18 -0.06 6.31 12.83
CA ARG A 18 -0.14 6.92 14.17
C ARG A 18 -1.50 6.65 14.82
N GLY A 19 -2.59 6.72 14.05
CA GLY A 19 -3.94 6.36 14.51
C GLY A 19 -4.06 4.90 14.94
N VAL A 20 -3.54 3.96 14.14
CA VAL A 20 -3.46 2.53 14.45
C VAL A 20 -2.72 2.31 15.76
N TRP A 21 -1.55 2.92 15.93
CA TRP A 21 -0.74 2.72 17.14
C TRP A 21 -1.42 3.25 18.40
N ALA A 22 -2.10 4.41 18.31
CA ALA A 22 -2.87 4.96 19.43
C ALA A 22 -4.07 4.07 19.80
N ALA A 23 -4.86 3.67 18.80
CA ALA A 23 -6.04 2.82 18.99
C ALA A 23 -5.67 1.42 19.51
N LEU A 24 -4.56 0.84 19.04
CA LEU A 24 -4.05 -0.43 19.54
C LEU A 24 -3.62 -0.32 21.00
N ARG A 25 -2.96 0.79 21.36
CA ARG A 25 -2.56 1.04 22.74
C ARG A 25 -3.78 1.18 23.66
N GLU A 26 -4.83 1.88 23.24
CA GLU A 26 -6.11 1.97 23.97
C GLU A 26 -6.80 0.60 24.11
N ALA A 27 -6.85 -0.20 23.04
CA ALA A 27 -7.45 -1.52 23.07
C ALA A 27 -6.71 -2.48 24.02
N VAL A 28 -5.37 -2.40 24.07
CA VAL A 28 -4.54 -3.24 24.96
C VAL A 28 -4.61 -2.77 26.42
N HIS A 29 -4.76 -1.48 26.68
CA HIS A 29 -4.80 -0.93 28.05
C HIS A 29 -6.21 -0.91 28.68
N GLY A 30 -7.19 -1.58 28.05
CA GLY A 30 -8.46 -1.91 28.70
C GLY A 30 -9.65 -1.02 28.35
N ALA A 31 -9.60 -0.25 27.26
CA ALA A 31 -10.71 0.58 26.82
C ALA A 31 -11.84 -0.22 26.12
N GLY A 32 -12.41 -1.23 26.79
CA GLY A 32 -13.61 -1.94 26.34
C GLY A 32 -13.54 -2.59 24.94
N PRO A 33 -14.63 -3.21 24.47
CA PRO A 33 -14.69 -3.84 23.14
C PRO A 33 -14.71 -2.83 21.98
N GLU A 34 -15.15 -1.59 22.22
CA GLU A 34 -15.23 -0.55 21.19
C GLU A 34 -13.85 -0.11 20.68
N ALA A 35 -12.81 -0.13 21.54
CA ALA A 35 -11.45 0.20 21.14
C ALA A 35 -10.88 -0.79 20.10
N TRP A 36 -11.32 -2.05 20.13
CA TRP A 36 -10.93 -3.05 19.12
C TRP A 36 -11.56 -2.75 17.75
N LEU A 37 -12.81 -2.30 17.72
CA LEU A 37 -13.46 -1.85 16.48
C LEU A 37 -12.75 -0.63 15.91
N TRP A 38 -12.35 0.31 16.78
CA TRP A 38 -11.60 1.50 16.37
C TRP A 38 -10.21 1.17 15.82
N ALA A 39 -9.49 0.26 16.49
CA ALA A 39 -8.20 -0.24 16.01
C ALA A 39 -8.34 -0.94 14.65
N ALA A 40 -9.39 -1.76 14.47
CA ALA A 40 -9.67 -2.41 13.19
C ALA A 40 -9.99 -1.41 12.08
N ALA A 41 -10.76 -0.36 12.36
CA ALA A 41 -11.07 0.71 11.39
C ALA A 41 -9.80 1.44 10.93
N TRP A 42 -8.91 1.79 11.85
CA TRP A 42 -7.62 2.39 11.52
C TRP A 42 -6.72 1.45 10.73
N ALA A 43 -6.71 0.15 11.07
CA ALA A 43 -5.93 -0.85 10.34
C ALA A 43 -6.45 -1.03 8.90
N ALA A 44 -7.77 -1.03 8.70
CA ALA A 44 -8.39 -1.08 7.38
C ALA A 44 -8.04 0.16 6.54
N LEU A 45 -8.07 1.35 7.15
CA LEU A 45 -7.65 2.60 6.52
C LEU A 45 -6.18 2.57 6.08
N LEU A 46 -5.30 2.07 6.95
CA LEU A 46 -3.87 1.90 6.65
C LEU A 46 -3.66 0.93 5.49
N ALA A 47 -4.26 -0.27 5.55
CA ALA A 47 -4.14 -1.29 4.53
C ALA A 47 -4.71 -0.81 3.19
N GLY A 48 -5.89 -0.19 3.20
CA GLY A 48 -6.52 0.37 2.00
C GLY A 48 -5.67 1.46 1.35
N SER A 49 -5.07 2.35 2.15
CA SER A 49 -4.19 3.41 1.65
C SER A 49 -2.92 2.86 1.02
N PHE A 50 -2.30 1.85 1.63
CA PHE A 50 -1.12 1.16 1.07
C PHE A 50 -1.45 0.42 -0.23
N LEU A 51 -2.56 -0.33 -0.25
CA LEU A 51 -3.01 -1.04 -1.45
C LEU A 51 -3.32 -0.05 -2.59
N TYR A 52 -3.99 1.06 -2.30
CA TYR A 52 -4.26 2.09 -3.29
C TYR A 52 -2.99 2.77 -3.79
N ALA A 53 -2.05 3.10 -2.89
CA ALA A 53 -0.75 3.65 -3.29
C ALA A 53 0.03 2.69 -4.20
N GLY A 54 0.05 1.40 -3.87
CA GLY A 54 0.64 0.34 -4.70
C GLY A 54 -0.07 0.20 -6.05
N PHE A 55 -1.40 0.25 -6.07
CA PHE A 55 -2.18 0.22 -7.31
C PHE A 55 -1.90 1.43 -8.20
N VAL A 56 -1.84 2.65 -7.64
CA VAL A 56 -1.51 3.88 -8.37
C VAL A 56 -0.10 3.80 -8.95
N LEU A 57 0.86 3.27 -8.19
CA LEU A 57 2.22 3.04 -8.66
C LEU A 57 2.25 2.01 -9.79
N TYR A 58 1.57 0.88 -9.63
CA TYR A 58 1.44 -0.15 -10.66
C TYR A 58 0.80 0.39 -11.95
N ALA A 59 -0.29 1.15 -11.83
CA ALA A 59 -0.97 1.77 -12.96
C ALA A 59 -0.05 2.76 -13.68
N ALA A 60 0.71 3.58 -12.93
CA ALA A 60 1.69 4.50 -13.50
C ALA A 60 2.81 3.76 -14.26
N GLU A 61 3.32 2.64 -13.73
CA GLU A 61 4.33 1.82 -14.42
C GLU A 61 3.78 1.11 -15.66
N ARG A 62 2.50 0.70 -15.62
CA ARG A 62 1.79 0.08 -16.75
C ARG A 62 1.58 1.08 -17.88
N ASP A 63 1.09 2.29 -17.58
CA ASP A 63 0.88 3.37 -18.55
C ASP A 63 2.20 3.84 -19.17
N ALA A 64 3.28 3.87 -18.39
CA ALA A 64 4.61 4.23 -18.89
C ALA A 64 5.22 3.19 -19.87
N ARG A 65 4.51 2.10 -20.20
CA ARG A 65 4.99 0.93 -20.99
C ARG A 65 6.29 0.30 -20.46
N ARG A 66 6.76 0.70 -19.28
CA ARG A 66 7.98 0.19 -18.64
C ARG A 66 7.82 -1.26 -18.21
N LEU A 67 6.61 -1.66 -17.81
CA LEU A 67 6.28 -3.06 -17.50
C LEU A 67 6.55 -3.99 -18.69
N ARG A 68 6.17 -3.59 -19.90
CA ARG A 68 6.34 -4.39 -21.13
C ARG A 68 7.82 -4.53 -21.53
N ARG A 69 8.63 -3.48 -21.30
CA ARG A 69 10.10 -3.55 -21.47
C ARG A 69 10.77 -4.45 -20.43
N ARG A 70 10.32 -4.42 -19.17
CA ARG A 70 10.85 -5.28 -18.11
C ARG A 70 10.44 -6.74 -18.27
N VAL A 71 9.18 -7.01 -18.60
CA VAL A 71 8.71 -8.38 -18.91
C VAL A 71 9.47 -8.94 -20.12
N GLY A 72 9.64 -8.17 -21.19
CA GLY A 72 10.45 -8.61 -22.34
C GLY A 72 11.95 -8.83 -22.02
N LEU A 73 12.49 -8.16 -21.00
CA LEU A 73 13.85 -8.41 -20.49
C LEU A 73 13.90 -9.71 -19.66
N TYR A 74 12.91 -9.95 -18.80
CA TYR A 74 12.78 -11.19 -18.04
C TYR A 74 12.54 -12.40 -18.96
N GLU A 75 11.69 -12.27 -19.97
CA GLU A 75 11.47 -13.30 -20.99
C GLU A 75 12.75 -13.58 -21.78
N ARG A 76 13.57 -12.57 -22.10
CA ARG A 76 14.89 -12.79 -22.72
C ARG A 76 15.88 -13.48 -21.79
N PHE A 77 15.88 -13.14 -20.50
CA PHE A 77 16.73 -13.81 -19.51
C PHE A 77 16.33 -15.27 -19.32
N LEU A 78 15.02 -15.54 -19.24
CA LEU A 78 14.47 -16.90 -19.15
C LEU A 78 14.68 -17.69 -20.44
N ALA A 79 14.53 -17.08 -21.62
CA ALA A 79 14.79 -17.72 -22.91
C ALA A 79 16.29 -17.95 -23.17
N GLY A 80 17.17 -17.12 -22.58
CA GLY A 80 18.63 -17.24 -22.69
C GLY A 80 19.24 -18.30 -21.77
N GLY A 81 18.53 -18.76 -20.73
CA GLY A 81 18.99 -19.80 -19.81
C GLY A 81 18.84 -21.24 -20.32
N HIS A 82 18.31 -21.42 -21.53
CA HIS A 82 18.06 -22.75 -22.15
C HIS A 82 19.03 -23.09 -23.29
N ARG A 83 20.25 -22.54 -23.30
CA ARG A 83 21.30 -22.94 -24.25
C ARG A 83 22.59 -23.31 -23.56
#